data_AF-A0A1M7ARH8-F1
#
_entry.id   AF-A0A1M7ARH8-F1
#
_cell.length_a   1.000
_cell.length_b   1.000
_cell.length_c   1.000
_cell.angle_alpha   90.00
_cell.angle_beta   90.00
_cell.angle_gamma   90.00
#
_symmetry.space_group_name_H-M   'P 1'
#
loop_
_entity.id
_entity.type
_entity.pdbx_description
1 polymer ?
#
loop_
_entity_poly.entity_id
_entity_poly.type
_entity_poly.pdbx_seq_one_letter_code
_entity_poly.pdbx_strand_id
1 'polypeptide(L)' 'MIEYSILEIPTVLNPPIKLVDIIYNCPICDYEIEIDMDVDDRSFVKCDCCEHIIKFRIKKI' A
#
# COMPACT_ATOMS: atom_id res chain seq x y z
N MET A 1 14.46 -12.91 5.99
CA MET A 1 13.54 -12.73 4.86
C MET A 1 12.68 -11.52 5.17
N ILE A 2 12.50 -10.60 4.22
CA ILE A 2 11.58 -9.47 4.42
C ILE A 2 10.17 -10.04 4.25
N GLU A 3 9.40 -10.15 5.33
CA GLU A 3 8.07 -10.77 5.29
C GLU A 3 7.04 -9.87 4.60
N TYR A 4 7.22 -8.56 4.68
CA TYR A 4 6.38 -7.55 4.04
C TYR A 4 7.09 -6.19 4.02
N SER A 5 6.64 -5.31 3.13
CA SER A 5 6.97 -3.88 3.16
C SER A 5 5.82 -3.07 3.74
N ILE A 6 6.11 -1.89 4.28
CA ILE A 6 5.09 -0.95 4.80
C ILE A 6 5.05 0.27 3.89
N LEU A 7 3.85 0.62 3.44
CA LEU A 7 3.57 1.88 2.76
C LEU A 7 2.83 2.80 3.74
N GLU A 8 3.51 3.84 4.23
CA GLU A 8 2.91 4.82 5.12
C GLU A 8 2.11 5.86 4.31
N ILE A 9 0.85 6.07 4.69
CA ILE A 9 -0.05 7.05 4.08
C ILE A 9 -0.25 8.19 5.07
N PRO A 10 0.46 9.32 4.91
CA PRO A 10 0.26 10.50 5.73
C PRO A 10 -1.06 11.18 5.34
N THR A 11 -1.91 11.48 6.33
CA THR A 11 -3.22 12.08 6.06
C THR A 11 -3.80 12.81 7.26
N VAL A 12 -4.65 13.79 6.99
CA VAL A 12 -5.48 14.47 7.99
C VAL A 12 -6.87 13.83 8.13
N LEU A 13 -7.23 12.95 7.19
CA LEU A 13 -8.52 12.26 7.16
C LEU A 13 -8.55 11.09 8.15
N ASN A 14 -9.73 10.73 8.62
CA ASN A 14 -9.90 9.50 9.39
C ASN A 14 -10.14 8.32 8.43
N PRO A 15 -9.58 7.14 8.69
CA PRO A 15 -9.87 5.93 7.91
C PRO A 15 -11.34 5.48 7.98
N PRO A 16 -11.82 4.74 6.97
CA PRO A 16 -11.10 4.36 5.75
C PRO A 16 -10.91 5.53 4.78
N ILE A 17 -9.83 5.50 3.99
CA ILE A 17 -9.50 6.53 2.99
C ILE A 17 -9.53 5.88 1.62
N LYS A 18 -10.17 6.52 0.64
CA LYS A 18 -10.12 6.03 -0.74
C LYS A 18 -8.84 6.49 -1.41
N LEU A 19 -8.02 5.54 -1.88
CA LEU A 19 -6.93 5.80 -2.82
C LEU A 19 -7.46 5.57 -4.24
N VAL A 20 -7.14 6.49 -5.15
CA VAL A 20 -7.54 6.42 -6.57
C VAL A 20 -6.33 6.80 -7.41
N ASP A 21 -6.10 6.09 -8.50
CA ASP A 21 -5.02 6.34 -9.46
C ASP A 21 -3.62 6.39 -8.83
N ILE A 22 -3.38 5.60 -7.79
CA ILE A 22 -2.05 5.50 -7.16
C ILE A 22 -1.24 4.42 -7.87
N ILE A 23 -0.09 4.80 -8.42
CA ILE A 23 0.91 3.88 -8.97
C ILE A 23 2.04 3.73 -7.96
N TYR A 24 2.27 2.50 -7.51
CA TYR A 24 3.32 2.17 -6.56
C TYR A 24 4.22 1.08 -7.11
N ASN A 25 5.53 1.33 -7.15
CA ASN A 25 6.49 0.32 -7.61
C ASN A 25 6.81 -0.65 -6.47
N CYS A 26 6.75 -1.95 -6.78
CA CYS A 26 7.13 -2.98 -5.83
C CYS A 26 8.59 -2.78 -5.40
N PRO A 27 8.90 -2.68 -4.09
CA PRO A 27 10.26 -2.45 -3.61
C PRO A 27 11.21 -3.64 -3.82
N ILE A 28 10.71 -4.78 -4.31
CA ILE A 28 11.48 -6.01 -4.52
C ILE A 28 11.79 -6.24 -6.01
N CYS A 29 10.82 -6.04 -6.90
CA CYS A 29 10.95 -6.35 -8.32
C CYS A 29 10.68 -5.17 -9.26
N ASP A 30 10.38 -3.98 -8.71
CA ASP A 30 10.07 -2.75 -9.43
C ASP A 30 8.84 -2.83 -10.36
N TYR A 31 8.03 -3.88 -10.23
CA TYR A 31 6.77 -4.02 -10.95
C TYR A 31 5.76 -2.94 -10.49
N GLU A 32 5.06 -2.33 -11.45
CA GLU A 32 4.05 -1.30 -11.19
C GLU A 32 2.78 -1.93 -10.61
N ILE A 33 2.35 -1.43 -9.45
CA ILE A 33 1.13 -1.85 -8.77
C ILE A 33 0.16 -0.67 -8.79
N GLU A 34 -0.97 -0.86 -9.46
CA GLU A 34 -2.09 0.09 -9.45
C GLU A 34 -2.94 -0.13 -8.20
N ILE A 35 -3.17 0.94 -7.43
CA ILE A 35 -3.91 0.91 -6.18
C ILE A 35 -5.14 1.82 -6.31
N ASP A 36 -6.30 1.19 -6.48
CA ASP A 36 -7.62 1.82 -6.43
C ASP A 36 -8.51 1.04 -5.45
N MET A 37 -8.51 1.45 -4.19
CA MET A 37 -9.26 0.80 -3.12
C MET A 37 -9.41 1.71 -1.88
N ASP A 38 -10.37 1.37 -1.01
CA ASP A 38 -10.44 1.91 0.33
C ASP A 38 -9.35 1.27 1.21
N VAL A 39 -8.57 2.10 1.90
CA VAL A 39 -7.46 1.67 2.77
C VAL A 39 -7.69 2.04 4.23
N ASP A 40 -7.31 1.11 5.10
CA ASP A 40 -7.21 1.24 6.55
C ASP A 40 -5.91 0.55 7.06
N ASP A 41 -5.68 0.53 8.38
CA ASP A 41 -4.49 -0.10 8.99
C ASP A 41 -4.44 -1.64 8.86
N ARG A 42 -5.47 -2.27 8.27
CA ARG A 42 -5.54 -3.72 8.01
C ARG A 42 -5.38 -4.06 6.54
N SER A 43 -5.44 -3.04 5.68
CA SER A 43 -5.39 -3.20 4.24
C SER A 43 -3.97 -3.55 3.78
N PHE A 44 -3.88 -4.34 2.72
CA PHE A 44 -2.62 -4.67 2.06
C PHE A 44 -2.86 -4.96 0.58
N VAL A 45 -1.80 -4.82 -0.22
CA VAL A 45 -1.74 -5.32 -1.58
C VAL A 45 -0.63 -6.34 -1.70
N LYS A 46 -0.77 -7.23 -2.68
CA LYS A 46 0.24 -8.21 -3.04
C LYS A 46 0.75 -7.84 -4.43
N CYS A 47 2.07 -7.85 -4.61
CA CYS A 47 2.65 -7.66 -5.93
C CYS A 47 2.25 -8.82 -6.84
N ASP A 48 1.71 -8.53 -8.02
CA ASP A 48 1.30 -9.56 -8.99
C ASP A 48 2.48 -10.33 -9.59
N CYS A 49 3.66 -9.70 -9.67
CA CYS A 49 4.87 -10.32 -10.22
C CYS A 49 5.63 -11.22 -9.21
N CYS A 50 6.02 -10.69 -8.05
CA CYS A 50 6.89 -11.40 -7.11
C CYS A 50 6.19 -11.88 -5.83
N GLU A 51 4.87 -11.71 -5.76
CA GLU A 51 4.03 -12.10 -4.63
C GLU A 51 4.34 -11.39 -3.30
N HIS A 52 5.19 -10.37 -3.31
CA HIS A 52 5.57 -9.62 -2.11
C HIS A 52 4.37 -8.85 -1.51
N ILE A 53 4.22 -8.91 -0.18
CA ILE A 53 3.13 -8.25 0.53
C ILE A 53 3.54 -6.83 0.92
N ILE A 54 2.68 -5.86 0.60
CA ILE A 54 2.81 -4.46 0.99
C ILE A 54 1.62 -4.09 1.86
N LYS A 55 1.87 -3.82 3.14
CA LYS A 55 0.83 -3.41 4.10
C LYS A 55 0.73 -1.90 4.13
N PHE A 56 -0.50 -1.40 4.19
CA PHE A 56 -0.74 0.02 4.38
C PHE A 56 -0.69 0.38 5.86
N ARG A 57 -0.17 1.57 6.17
CA ARG A 57 -0.20 2.15 7.51
C ARG A 57 -0.64 3.58 7.42
N ILE A 58 -1.75 3.93 8.06
CA ILE A 58 -2.24 5.30 8.05
C ILE A 58 -1.56 6.08 9.15
N LYS A 59 -0.93 7.19 8.78
CA LYS A 59 -0.22 8.06 9.70
C LYS A 59 -0.94 9.40 9.75
N LYS A 60 -1.62 9.67 10.86
CA LYS A 60 -2.27 10.96 11.07
C LYS A 60 -1.22 12.05 11.25
N ILE A 61 -1.32 13.13 10.47
CA ILE A 61 -0.44 14.30 10.52
C ILE A 61 -1.18 15.54 11.00
#